data_AF-A0A9E5RD89-F1
#
_entry.id   AF-A0A9E5RD89-F1
#
_cell.length_a   1.000
_cell.length_b   1.000
_cell.length_c   1.000
_cell.angle_alpha   90.00
_cell.angle_beta   90.00
_cell.angle_gamma   90.00
#
_symmetry.space_group_name_H-M   'P 1'
#
loop_
_entity.id
_entity.type
_entity.pdbx_description
1 polymer ?
#
loop_
_entity_poly.entity_id
_entity_poly.type
_entity_poly.pdbx_seq_one_letter_code
_entity_poly.pdbx_strand_id
1 'polypeptide(L)'
;MIFGSLDPWSDIFPEGLIPHILDLVISAWAEFPKPNRDDHEVPITQKFRPVLIRNKNLIRLPVSISREVPEDDLQTGNELGRIDLIFTHGNREDVYFSFECKRLNVVLMVEERF
;
A
#
# COMPACT_ATOMS: atom_id res chain seq x y z
N MET A 1 -8.54 -21.81 -11.37
CA MET A 1 -7.35 -22.63 -11.06
C MET A 1 -6.14 -21.79 -11.42
N ILE A 2 -5.35 -21.38 -10.42
CA ILE A 2 -4.14 -20.59 -10.62
C ILE A 2 -2.97 -21.57 -10.66
N PHE A 3 -2.14 -21.50 -11.70
CA PHE A 3 -0.92 -22.30 -11.83
C PHE A 3 0.29 -21.41 -11.56
N GLY A 4 1.21 -21.88 -10.71
CA GLY A 4 2.46 -21.20 -10.37
C GLY A 4 2.96 -21.63 -8.99
N SER A 5 4.28 -21.70 -8.81
CA SER A 5 4.91 -21.88 -7.48
C SER A 5 5.54 -20.55 -7.04
N LEU A 6 5.34 -20.20 -5.77
CA LEU A 6 5.99 -19.06 -5.11
C LEU A 6 7.35 -19.43 -4.51
N ASP A 7 7.78 -20.69 -4.60
CA ASP A 7 9.05 -21.18 -4.04
C ASP A 7 10.26 -20.32 -4.46
N PRO A 8 10.39 -19.84 -5.72
CA PRO A 8 11.52 -18.99 -6.12
C PRO A 8 11.59 -17.62 -5.44
N TRP A 9 10.51 -17.21 -4.75
CA TRP A 9 10.40 -15.92 -4.06
C TRP A 9 10.32 -16.08 -2.54
N SER A 10 10.45 -17.30 -2.03
CA SER A 10 10.35 -17.64 -0.61
C SER A 10 11.47 -17.03 0.24
N ASP A 11 12.59 -16.68 -0.38
CA ASP A 11 13.71 -15.95 0.21
C ASP A 11 13.51 -14.43 0.23
N ILE A 12 12.58 -13.91 -0.59
CA ILE A 12 12.29 -12.50 -0.78
C ILE A 12 11.16 -12.06 0.17
N PHE A 13 10.08 -12.84 0.22
CA PHE A 13 9.02 -12.66 1.21
C PHE A 13 8.81 -13.98 1.96
N PRO A 14 8.94 -13.99 3.30
CA PRO A 14 8.55 -15.13 4.11
C PRO A 14 7.12 -15.59 3.76
N GLU A 15 6.91 -16.90 3.78
CA GLU A 15 5.61 -17.49 3.53
C GLU A 15 4.52 -16.85 4.41
N GLY A 16 3.40 -16.46 3.80
CA GLY A 16 2.29 -15.82 4.50
C GLY A 16 2.47 -14.32 4.80
N LEU A 17 3.63 -13.71 4.54
CA LEU A 17 3.86 -12.29 4.85
C LEU A 17 2.92 -11.38 4.04
N ILE A 18 2.79 -11.62 2.73
CA ILE A 18 1.89 -10.82 1.87
C ILE A 18 0.42 -10.94 2.31
N PRO A 19 -0.15 -12.15 2.51
CA PRO A 19 -1.48 -12.30 3.11
C PRO A 19 -1.66 -11.51 4.41
N HIS A 20 -0.69 -11.55 5.33
CA HIS A 20 -0.78 -10.80 6.58
C HIS A 20 -0.71 -9.27 6.39
N ILE A 21 0.05 -8.78 5.41
CA ILE A 21 0.05 -7.36 5.03
C ILE A 21 -1.34 -6.96 4.50
N LEU A 22 -1.95 -7.77 3.63
CA LEU A 22 -3.29 -7.52 3.10
C LEU A 22 -4.34 -7.50 4.22
N ASP A 23 -4.32 -8.50 5.11
CA ASP A 23 -5.23 -8.59 6.25
C ASP A 23 -5.08 -7.38 7.19
N LEU A 24 -3.85 -6.95 7.47
CA LEU A 24 -3.56 -5.74 8.25
C LEU A 24 -4.21 -4.51 7.60
N VAL A 25 -4.01 -4.32 6.29
CA VAL A 25 -4.54 -3.16 5.57
C VAL A 25 -6.06 -3.17 5.52
N ILE A 26 -6.67 -4.30 5.20
CA ILE A 26 -8.14 -4.44 5.14
C ILE A 26 -8.77 -4.20 6.52
N SER A 27 -8.22 -4.82 7.56
CA SER A 27 -8.73 -4.68 8.92
C SER A 27 -8.56 -3.26 9.45
N ALA A 28 -7.38 -2.66 9.26
CA ALA A 28 -7.13 -1.27 9.65
C ALA A 28 -8.02 -0.31 8.86
N TRP A 29 -8.25 -0.56 7.57
CA TRP A 29 -9.13 0.25 6.76
C TRP A 29 -10.57 0.19 7.27
N ALA A 30 -11.07 -0.98 7.67
CA ALA A 30 -12.43 -1.14 8.20
C ALA A 30 -12.71 -0.24 9.42
N GLU A 31 -11.71 -0.05 10.29
CA GLU A 31 -11.79 0.80 11.49
C GLU A 31 -11.45 2.27 11.23
N PHE A 32 -10.83 2.57 10.08
CA PHE A 32 -10.38 3.92 9.73
C PHE A 32 -11.56 4.83 9.34
N PRO A 33 -11.62 6.08 9.85
CA PRO A 33 -12.60 7.07 9.39
C PRO A 33 -12.53 7.23 7.87
N LYS A 34 -13.62 6.89 7.18
CA LYS A 34 -13.61 6.89 5.71
C LYS A 34 -13.42 8.31 5.17
N PRO A 35 -12.54 8.49 4.18
CA PRO A 35 -12.33 9.81 3.57
C PRO A 35 -13.57 10.27 2.83
N ASN A 36 -13.73 11.59 2.74
CA ASN A 36 -14.73 12.21 1.89
C ASN A 36 -14.34 12.08 0.41
N ARG A 37 -15.31 12.25 -0.48
CA ARG A 37 -15.10 12.20 -1.93
C ARG A 37 -14.02 13.16 -2.43
N ASP A 38 -13.89 14.32 -1.78
CA ASP A 38 -13.00 15.39 -2.17
C ASP A 38 -11.65 15.36 -1.44
N ASP A 39 -11.47 14.43 -0.49
CA ASP A 39 -10.21 14.28 0.20
C ASP A 39 -9.13 13.80 -0.78
N HIS A 40 -7.95 14.41 -0.65
CA HIS A 40 -6.79 14.05 -1.44
C HIS A 40 -6.09 12.83 -0.83
N GLU A 41 -5.50 12.02 -1.71
CA GLU A 41 -4.68 10.84 -1.41
C GLU A 41 -3.65 11.05 -0.30
N VAL A 42 -2.82 12.09 -0.44
CA VAL A 42 -1.72 12.38 0.46
C VAL A 42 -2.19 12.59 1.92
N PRO A 43 -3.18 13.45 2.22
CA PRO A 43 -3.76 13.53 3.56
C PRO A 43 -4.32 12.21 4.10
N ILE A 44 -4.85 11.35 3.24
CA ILE A 44 -5.41 10.05 3.63
C ILE A 44 -4.28 9.11 4.06
N THR A 45 -3.26 8.93 3.23
CA THR A 45 -2.11 8.06 3.52
C THR A 45 -1.33 8.53 4.76
N GLN A 46 -1.21 9.86 4.95
CA GLN A 46 -0.64 10.48 6.15
C GLN A 46 -1.37 10.08 7.44
N LYS A 47 -2.71 10.08 7.43
CA LYS A 47 -3.54 9.69 8.58
C LYS A 47 -3.65 8.19 8.75
N PHE A 48 -3.59 7.42 7.67
CA PHE A 48 -3.76 5.96 7.71
C PHE A 48 -2.49 5.24 8.20
N ARG A 49 -1.30 5.73 7.81
CA ARG A 49 -0.02 5.15 8.25
C ARG A 49 0.11 4.93 9.77
N PRO A 50 -0.18 5.89 10.67
CA PRO A 50 -0.09 5.65 12.11
C PRO A 50 -1.05 4.57 12.61
N VAL A 51 -2.22 4.41 11.98
CA VAL A 51 -3.17 3.32 12.29
C VAL A 51 -2.56 1.97 11.89
N LEU A 52 -1.98 1.88 10.68
CA LEU A 52 -1.26 0.68 10.24
C LEU A 52 -0.08 0.33 11.17
N ILE A 53 0.71 1.32 11.58
CA ILE A 53 1.83 1.11 12.51
C ILE A 53 1.34 0.62 13.88
N ARG A 54 0.26 1.19 14.41
CA ARG A 54 -0.33 0.72 15.66
C ARG A 54 -0.76 -0.74 15.53
N ASN A 55 -1.52 -1.07 14.48
CA ASN A 55 -2.09 -2.39 14.30
C ASN A 55 -1.00 -3.44 14.01
N LYS A 56 -0.01 -3.13 13.17
CA LYS A 56 1.13 -4.03 12.90
C LYS A 56 1.88 -4.37 14.19
N ASN A 57 2.03 -3.40 15.09
CA ASN A 57 2.76 -3.60 16.35
C ASN A 57 1.98 -4.47 17.34
N LEU A 58 0.64 -4.38 17.35
CA LEU A 58 -0.22 -5.25 18.16
C LEU A 58 -0.09 -6.73 17.75
N ILE A 59 -0.06 -7.00 16.45
CA ILE A 59 0.10 -8.37 15.91
C ILE A 59 1.57 -8.76 15.69
N ARG A 60 2.51 -7.88 16.04
CA ARG A 60 3.97 -8.06 15.86
C ARG A 60 4.38 -8.44 14.43
N LEU A 61 3.70 -7.88 13.42
CA LEU A 61 4.03 -8.12 12.02
C LEU A 61 5.40 -7.51 11.70
N PRO A 62 6.38 -8.29 11.19
CA PRO A 62 7.77 -7.86 11.08
C PRO A 62 8.03 -7.04 9.80
N VAL A 63 7.30 -5.93 9.66
CA VAL A 63 7.43 -5.01 8.53
C VAL A 63 7.65 -3.58 9.00
N SER A 64 8.39 -2.82 8.21
CA SER A 64 8.48 -1.36 8.31
C SER A 64 7.52 -0.73 7.32
N ILE A 65 6.90 0.39 7.70
CA ILE A 65 5.94 1.11 6.85
C ILE A 65 6.43 2.53 6.61
N SER A 66 6.71 2.85 5.36
CA SER A 66 7.12 4.18 4.89
C SER A 66 6.03 4.79 4.01
N ARG A 67 5.98 6.12 3.91
CA ARG A 67 5.06 6.85 3.03
C ARG A 67 5.83 7.83 2.17
N GLU A 68 5.28 8.17 1.00
CA GLU A 68 5.83 9.17 0.08
C GLU A 68 7.31 8.90 -0.27
N VAL A 69 7.65 7.64 -0.50
CA VAL A 69 9.03 7.26 -0.86
C VAL A 69 9.25 7.66 -2.32
N PRO A 70 10.26 8.49 -2.63
CA PRO A 70 10.54 8.89 -4.00
C PRO A 70 10.99 7.68 -4.83
N GLU A 71 10.53 7.65 -6.08
CA GLU A 71 11.07 6.79 -7.11
C GLU A 71 11.94 7.67 -8.01
N ASP A 72 13.24 7.41 -8.03
CA ASP A 72 14.22 8.21 -8.76
C ASP A 72 14.70 7.49 -10.02
N ASP A 73 14.91 8.24 -11.09
CA ASP A 73 15.51 7.74 -12.32
C ASP A 73 17.01 7.48 -12.11
N LEU A 74 17.44 6.22 -12.31
CA LEU A 74 18.82 5.81 -12.05
C LEU A 74 19.86 6.50 -12.96
N GLN A 75 19.47 7.01 -14.13
CA GLN A 75 20.41 7.61 -15.09
C GLN A 75 20.57 9.12 -14.87
N THR A 76 19.48 9.79 -14.50
CA THR A 76 19.40 11.25 -14.42
C THR A 76 19.32 11.77 -12.99
N GLY A 77 18.93 10.92 -12.03
CA GLY A 77 18.71 11.29 -10.63
C GLY A 77 17.46 12.14 -10.39
N ASN A 78 16.59 12.26 -11.40
CA ASN A 78 15.34 13.00 -11.27
C ASN A 78 14.26 12.14 -10.61
N GLU A 79 13.46 12.75 -9.74
CA GLU A 79 12.27 12.11 -9.17
C GLU A 79 11.25 11.82 -10.28
N LEU A 80 10.95 10.54 -10.50
CA LEU A 80 9.93 10.04 -11.43
C LEU A 80 8.54 10.07 -10.80
N GLY A 81 8.47 9.88 -9.48
CA GLY A 81 7.23 9.84 -8.75
C GLY A 81 7.43 9.56 -7.27
N ARG A 82 6.33 9.27 -6.58
CA ARG A 82 6.32 8.90 -5.17
C ARG A 82 5.37 7.75 -4.94
N ILE A 83 5.83 6.77 -4.19
CA ILE A 83 5.03 5.64 -3.75
C ILE A 83 4.30 6.03 -2.47
N ASP A 84 2.99 5.82 -2.46
CA ASP A 84 2.12 6.25 -1.36
C ASP A 84 2.47 5.56 -0.04
N LEU A 85 2.56 4.23 -0.06
CA LEU A 85 2.92 3.40 1.08
C LEU A 85 3.81 2.23 0.64
N ILE A 86 4.87 1.99 1.41
CA ILE A 86 5.80 0.87 1.21
C ILE A 86 5.88 0.05 2.50
N PHE A 87 5.74 -1.27 2.34
CA PHE A 87 6.00 -2.28 3.36
C PHE A 87 7.31 -2.99 3.03
N THR A 88 8.31 -2.86 3.90
CA THR A 88 9.60 -3.55 3.76
C THR A 88 9.79 -4.60 4.84
N HIS A 89 10.45 -5.70 4.49
CA HIS A 89 10.85 -6.75 5.41
C HIS A 89 12.37 -6.94 5.35
N GLY A 90 13.02 -6.94 6.52
CA GLY A 90 14.49 -6.99 6.58
C GLY A 90 15.15 -5.70 6.06
N ASN A 91 16.35 -5.85 5.49
CA ASN A 91 17.21 -4.73 5.09
C ASN A 91 17.41 -4.65 3.56
N ARG A 92 16.49 -5.23 2.78
CA ARG A 92 16.54 -5.21 1.31
C ARG A 92 15.64 -4.09 0.78
N GLU A 93 16.24 -2.96 0.43
CA GLU A 93 15.50 -1.78 -0.04
C GLU A 93 14.86 -1.99 -1.42
N ASP A 94 15.40 -2.91 -2.22
CA ASP A 94 14.87 -3.34 -3.53
C ASP A 94 13.64 -4.27 -3.42
N VAL A 95 13.34 -4.76 -2.22
CA VAL A 95 12.25 -5.71 -1.96
C VAL A 95 11.19 -5.06 -1.07
N TYR A 96 10.04 -4.78 -1.68
CA TYR A 96 8.93 -4.20 -0.95
C TYR A 96 7.58 -4.57 -1.53
N PHE A 97 6.56 -4.44 -0.68
CA PHE A 97 5.15 -4.47 -1.09
C PHE A 97 4.59 -3.06 -1.02
N SER A 98 4.11 -2.52 -2.15
CA SER A 98 3.56 -1.17 -2.21
C SER A 98 2.03 -1.17 -2.21
N PHE A 99 1.46 -0.10 -1.63
CA PHE A 99 0.07 0.26 -1.80
C PHE A 99 0.00 1.64 -2.40
N GLU A 100 -0.59 1.70 -3.59
CA GLU A 100 -0.97 2.94 -4.25
C GLU A 100 -2.44 3.21 -3.95
N CYS A 101 -2.72 4.33 -3.30
CA CYS A 101 -4.06 4.86 -3.32
C CYS A 101 -4.27 5.49 -4.72
N LYS A 102 -5.50 5.50 -5.23
CA LYS A 102 -5.89 6.36 -6.35
C LYS A 102 -7.32 6.81 -6.16
N ARG A 103 -7.60 8.06 -6.53
CA ARG A 103 -8.99 8.54 -6.63
C ARG A 103 -9.64 7.95 -7.87
N LEU A 104 -10.71 7.19 -7.67
CA LEU A 104 -11.57 6.73 -8.76
C LEU A 104 -12.51 7.88 -9.17
N ASN A 105 -12.22 8.51 -10.30
CA ASN A 105 -13.15 9.45 -10.95
C ASN A 105 -14.25 8.66 -11.67
N VAL A 106 -15.24 8.16 -10.91
CA VAL A 106 -16.43 7.53 -11.51
C VAL A 106 -17.29 8.66 -12.09
N VAL A 107 -17.26 8.80 -13.41
CA VAL A 107 -18.24 9.62 -14.14
C VAL A 107 -19.56 8.85 -14.07
N LEU A 108 -20.47 9.29 -13.20
CA LEU A 108 -21.85 8.81 -13.24
C LEU A 108 -22.47 9.36 -14.52
N MET A 109 -22.48 8.57 -15.59
CA MET A 109 -23.33 8.90 -16.74
C MET A 109 -24.78 8.80 -16.27
N VAL A 110 -25.43 9.96 -16.14
CA VAL A 110 -26.87 10.03 -15.96
C VAL A 110 -27.47 9.77 -17.35
N GLU A 111 -28.09 8.61 -17.54
CA GLU A 111 -29.00 8.42 -18.69
C GLU A 111 -30.20 9.36 -18.48
N GLU A 112 -30.19 10.50 -19.17
CA GLU A 112 -31.41 11.28 -19.36
C GLU A 112 -32.35 10.47 -20.25
N ARG A 113 -33.34 9.82 -19.64
CA ARG A 113 -34.51 9.30 -20.34
C ARG A 113 -35.45 10.47 -20.65
N PHE A 114 -35.54 10.82 -21.93
CA PHE A 114 -36.68 11.53 -22.51
C PHE A 114 -37.53 10.55 -23.32
#